data_AF-A0A0S2TGZ3-F1
#
_entry.id   AF-A0A0S2TGZ3-F1
#
_cell.length_a   1.000
_cell.length_b   1.000
_cell.length_c   1.000
_cell.angle_alpha   90.00
_cell.angle_beta   90.00
_cell.angle_gamma   90.00
#
_symmetry.space_group_name_H-M   'P 1'
#
loop_
_entity.id
_entity.type
_entity.pdbx_description
1 polymer ?
#
loop_
_entity_poly.entity_id
_entity_poly.type
_entity_poly.pdbx_seq_one_letter_code
_entity_poly.pdbx_strand_id
1 'polypeptide(L)'
;MNKMEQYPQYEDEIDLTRLIRAVWNQRGLITGVTLVCILVVGVFNLSQTVLPQDTQVEMAVSFTFNGAEQGKYPDGSPFVLRDITSNAVITKALQRANIDAAGEDVTAALLITPSIPAVTTITQRAEQIANKSSAPETLVAAAEDALRELESMANKTATLRLEIDKLGLSQADAERLLTGLLEVWAEQASRQYGVLITDVSMPTKPFTLDPTLGVATNADSLKELHRQIDQVLTDLRELAGADSLRLDGQTLSDLAAQSRLLDEALISPLRSLIYDNYAVFASQDFSTEMQMNSRLKILSVQIQTKEKLIRSYDDSLAVLNPPGGASLTGEGANNLSPSLDQGFLNQMLKLGGQLGDLEMRKTILQKRLDAVEELSRLRQEYQIISGSFNNSGAAGSKNTSATLKAYVEQQLPMAGARINQLQSDVLQMVEVASNRYLGVQADLYEIVASPQILRSGGVISPRLGLQLALAAILGLMLGIMIALIRSALLKQGTQ
;
A
#
# COMPACT_ATOMS: atom_id res chain seq x y z
N MET A 1 -16.95 51.70 -98.66
CA MET A 1 -15.83 50.78 -98.35
C MET A 1 -15.02 51.39 -97.21
N ASN A 2 -15.03 50.70 -96.07
CA ASN A 2 -14.22 50.78 -94.85
C ASN A 2 -13.49 52.09 -94.50
N LYS A 3 -14.03 52.81 -93.50
CA LYS A 3 -13.22 53.53 -92.52
C LYS A 3 -12.77 52.49 -91.48
N MET A 4 -11.48 52.19 -91.42
CA MET A 4 -10.92 51.46 -90.27
C MET A 4 -10.79 52.44 -89.11
N GLU A 5 -11.53 52.18 -88.04
CA GLU A 5 -11.31 52.77 -86.74
C GLU A 5 -9.93 52.32 -86.24
N GLN A 6 -9.03 53.28 -86.04
CA GLN A 6 -7.78 53.04 -85.32
C GLN A 6 -8.11 52.96 -83.83
N TYR A 7 -8.04 51.75 -83.27
CA TYR A 7 -7.99 51.54 -81.84
C TYR A 7 -6.72 52.19 -81.27
N PRO A 8 -6.79 52.92 -80.14
CA PRO A 8 -5.58 53.34 -79.45
C PRO A 8 -4.83 52.10 -78.96
N GLN A 9 -3.61 51.92 -79.46
CA GLN A 9 -2.63 50.99 -78.91
C GLN A 9 -2.31 51.45 -77.48
N TYR A 10 -2.73 50.66 -76.50
CA TYR A 10 -2.12 50.72 -75.18
C TYR A 10 -0.72 50.13 -75.31
N GLU A 11 0.30 50.99 -75.36
CA GLU A 11 1.67 50.59 -75.05
C GLU A 11 1.75 50.27 -73.55
N ASP A 12 1.37 49.04 -73.20
CA ASP A 12 1.49 48.51 -71.84
C ASP A 12 2.83 47.75 -71.72
N GLU A 13 3.93 48.44 -72.04
CA GLU A 13 5.26 47.97 -71.66
C GLU A 13 5.54 48.42 -70.22
N ILE A 14 5.54 47.46 -69.29
CA ILE A 14 5.96 47.69 -67.92
C ILE A 14 7.46 48.03 -67.93
N ASP A 15 7.80 49.32 -67.95
CA ASP A 15 9.19 49.77 -67.88
C ASP A 15 9.77 49.49 -66.48
N LEU A 16 10.49 48.36 -66.39
CA LEU A 16 11.16 47.91 -65.17
C LEU A 16 12.17 48.93 -64.65
N THR A 17 12.81 49.70 -65.53
CA THR A 17 13.81 50.70 -65.11
C THR A 17 13.16 51.87 -64.37
N ARG A 18 11.93 52.21 -64.76
CA ARG A 18 11.11 53.23 -64.09
C ARG A 18 10.63 52.78 -62.72
N LEU A 19 10.18 51.53 -62.60
CA LEU A 19 9.81 50.93 -61.32
C LEU A 19 11.00 50.90 -60.35
N ILE A 20 12.17 50.46 -60.82
CA ILE A 20 13.39 50.42 -60.00
C ILE A 20 13.80 51.82 -59.52
N ARG A 21 13.71 52.84 -60.39
CA ARG A 21 14.03 54.24 -60.02
C ARG A 21 13.04 54.80 -58.99
N ALA A 22 11.76 54.48 -59.12
CA ALA A 22 10.72 54.90 -58.16
C ALA A 22 10.95 54.30 -56.76
N VAL A 23 11.34 53.02 -56.70
CA VAL A 23 11.72 52.31 -55.46
C VAL A 23 12.98 52.93 -54.86
N TRP A 24 14.00 53.21 -55.69
CA TRP A 24 15.29 53.77 -55.23
C TRP A 24 15.17 55.16 -54.63
N ASN A 25 14.34 56.03 -55.21
CA ASN A 25 14.08 57.38 -54.71
C ASN A 25 13.35 57.39 -53.35
N GLN A 26 12.71 56.28 -52.97
CA GLN A 26 11.98 56.11 -51.72
C GLN A 26 12.69 55.17 -50.73
N ARG A 27 14.00 54.95 -50.90
CA ARG A 27 14.81 54.07 -50.04
C ARG A 27 14.64 54.34 -48.54
N GLY A 28 14.51 55.60 -48.12
CA GLY A 28 14.28 55.95 -46.72
C GLY A 28 12.93 55.45 -46.17
N LEU A 29 11.88 55.45 -47.00
CA LEU A 29 10.56 54.92 -46.63
C LEU A 29 10.59 53.40 -46.50
N ILE A 30 11.26 52.71 -47.43
CA ILE A 30 11.42 51.25 -47.40
C ILE A 30 12.21 50.83 -46.16
N THR A 31 13.33 51.49 -45.88
CA THR A 31 14.12 51.25 -44.68
C THR A 31 13.30 51.52 -43.42
N GLY A 32 12.53 52.61 -43.39
CA GLY A 32 11.66 52.95 -42.25
C GLY A 32 10.59 51.90 -41.95
N VAL A 33 9.85 51.44 -42.96
CA VAL A 33 8.83 50.38 -42.82
C VAL A 33 9.46 49.07 -42.34
N THR A 34 10.60 48.71 -42.92
CA THR A 34 11.34 47.50 -42.53
C THR A 34 11.77 47.56 -41.06
N LEU A 35 12.30 48.70 -40.62
CA LEU A 35 12.73 48.91 -39.24
C LEU A 35 11.55 48.83 -38.28
N VAL A 36 10.39 49.41 -38.63
CA VAL A 36 9.16 49.31 -37.83
C VAL A 36 8.70 47.86 -37.69
N CYS A 37 8.69 47.07 -38.77
CA CYS A 37 8.32 45.64 -38.69
C CYS A 37 9.25 44.85 -37.76
N ILE A 38 10.56 45.08 -37.85
CA ILE A 38 11.55 44.46 -36.96
C ILE A 38 11.31 44.90 -35.51
N LEU A 39 11.03 46.19 -35.28
CA LEU A 39 10.79 46.75 -33.95
C LEU A 39 9.50 46.20 -33.33
N VAL A 40 8.42 46.06 -34.09
CA VAL A 40 7.15 45.46 -33.63
C VAL A 40 7.37 44.00 -33.21
N VAL A 41 8.05 43.20 -34.02
CA VAL A 41 8.35 41.80 -33.69
C VAL A 41 9.32 41.70 -32.51
N GLY A 42 10.29 42.62 -32.43
CA GLY A 42 11.22 42.73 -31.31
C GLY A 42 10.50 43.06 -30.00
N VAL A 43 9.64 44.09 -29.99
CA VAL A 43 8.84 44.50 -28.82
C VAL A 43 7.85 43.42 -28.42
N PHE A 44 7.21 42.74 -29.37
CA PHE A 44 6.31 41.62 -29.08
C PHE A 44 7.03 40.44 -28.42
N ASN A 45 8.24 40.11 -28.88
CA ASN A 45 9.05 39.07 -28.23
C ASN A 45 9.56 39.53 -26.86
N LEU A 46 9.93 40.82 -26.72
CA LEU A 46 10.36 41.40 -25.44
C LEU A 46 9.20 41.50 -24.43
N SER A 47 7.98 41.76 -24.87
CA SER A 47 6.82 41.83 -23.98
C SER A 47 6.47 40.46 -23.39
N GLN A 48 6.77 39.37 -24.11
CA GLN A 48 6.61 38.02 -23.58
C GLN A 48 7.66 37.67 -22.51
N THR A 49 8.78 38.39 -22.42
CA THR A 49 9.82 38.14 -21.43
C THR A 49 9.74 39.06 -20.20
N VAL A 50 9.05 40.21 -20.30
CA VAL A 50 9.00 41.27 -19.27
C VAL A 50 7.72 41.26 -18.40
N LEU A 51 6.69 40.48 -18.76
CA LEU A 51 5.48 40.31 -17.93
C LEU A 51 5.82 39.66 -16.56
N PRO A 52 5.09 40.00 -15.46
CA PRO A 52 5.30 39.38 -14.15
C PRO A 52 5.21 37.85 -14.28
N GLN A 53 6.28 37.17 -13.90
CA GLN A 53 6.36 35.71 -13.95
C GLN A 53 6.04 35.17 -12.57
N ASP A 54 5.08 34.25 -12.50
CA ASP A 54 4.80 33.53 -11.27
C ASP A 54 6.03 32.72 -10.89
N THR A 55 6.60 33.01 -9.73
CA THR A 55 7.67 32.25 -9.10
C THR A 55 7.07 31.00 -8.48
N GLN A 56 7.61 29.85 -8.86
CA GLN A 56 7.17 28.56 -8.36
C GLN A 56 8.31 27.82 -7.69
N VAL A 57 8.00 27.08 -6.64
CA VAL A 57 8.91 26.10 -6.02
C VAL A 57 8.41 24.72 -6.37
N GLU A 58 9.29 23.90 -6.96
CA GLU A 58 9.00 22.52 -7.35
C GLU A 58 9.78 21.52 -6.49
N MET A 59 9.11 20.48 -5.99
CA MET A 59 9.70 19.35 -5.27
C MET A 59 9.27 18.04 -5.92
N ALA A 60 10.25 17.22 -6.32
CA ALA A 60 10.00 15.88 -6.85
C ALA A 60 10.12 14.84 -5.74
N VAL A 61 9.17 13.91 -5.70
CA VAL A 61 9.03 12.92 -4.64
C VAL A 61 8.78 11.52 -5.20
N SER A 62 9.36 10.50 -4.55
CA SER A 62 9.17 9.09 -4.86
C SER A 62 8.62 8.36 -3.64
N PHE A 63 7.41 7.84 -3.72
CA PHE A 63 6.79 7.03 -2.68
C PHE A 63 7.43 5.64 -2.61
N THR A 64 7.90 5.29 -1.42
CA THR A 64 8.74 4.10 -1.17
C THR A 64 8.05 3.05 -0.30
N PHE A 65 6.75 3.22 -0.03
CA PHE A 65 5.96 2.28 0.76
C PHE A 65 5.49 1.07 -0.05
N ASN A 66 5.24 -0.05 0.64
CA ASN A 66 4.74 -1.27 0.01
C ASN A 66 3.34 -1.07 -0.58
N GLY A 67 3.15 -1.41 -1.86
CA GLY A 67 1.91 -1.16 -2.59
C GLY A 67 1.93 0.09 -3.49
N ALA A 68 2.90 1.00 -3.30
CA ALA A 68 2.96 2.26 -4.06
C ALA A 68 3.03 2.03 -5.57
N GLU A 69 3.79 1.03 -6.03
CA GLU A 69 3.88 0.65 -7.44
C GLU A 69 2.54 0.19 -8.04
N GLN A 70 1.68 -0.41 -7.21
CA GLN A 70 0.34 -0.85 -7.60
C GLN A 70 -0.72 0.23 -7.36
N GLY A 71 -0.34 1.43 -6.94
CA GLY A 71 -1.25 2.53 -6.61
C GLY A 71 -2.16 2.20 -5.41
N LYS A 72 -1.63 1.45 -4.42
CA LYS A 72 -2.39 1.04 -3.23
C LYS A 72 -1.58 1.23 -1.97
N TYR A 73 -2.25 1.55 -0.87
CA TYR A 73 -1.68 1.47 0.46
C TYR A 73 -1.50 0.00 0.89
N PRO A 74 -0.68 -0.28 1.93
CA PRO A 74 -0.47 -1.64 2.44
C PRO A 74 -1.74 -2.39 2.87
N ASP A 75 -2.77 -1.67 3.32
CA ASP A 75 -4.08 -2.22 3.66
C ASP A 75 -4.95 -2.60 2.43
N GLY A 76 -4.44 -2.37 1.22
CA GLY A 76 -5.11 -2.65 -0.05
C GLY A 76 -6.04 -1.53 -0.54
N SER A 77 -6.20 -0.44 0.19
CA SER A 77 -6.97 0.72 -0.25
C SER A 77 -6.24 1.51 -1.35
N PRO A 78 -6.94 2.23 -2.25
CA PRO A 78 -6.29 2.98 -3.33
C PRO A 78 -5.45 4.14 -2.79
N PHE A 79 -4.20 4.24 -3.25
CA PHE A 79 -3.35 5.41 -3.00
C PHE A 79 -3.74 6.54 -3.97
N VAL A 80 -4.07 7.71 -3.43
CA VAL A 80 -4.38 8.89 -4.23
C VAL A 80 -3.54 10.10 -3.80
N LEU A 81 -2.89 10.75 -4.77
CA LEU A 81 -2.04 11.93 -4.51
C LEU A 81 -2.78 13.08 -3.81
N ARG A 82 -4.12 13.14 -3.97
CA ARG A 82 -4.97 14.16 -3.33
C ARG A 82 -4.97 14.06 -1.80
N ASP A 83 -4.60 12.91 -1.23
CA ASP A 83 -4.48 12.76 0.22
C ASP A 83 -3.41 13.69 0.81
N ILE A 84 -2.33 13.94 0.04
CA ILE A 84 -1.23 14.84 0.39
C ILE A 84 -1.70 16.30 0.41
N THR A 85 -2.62 16.67 -0.47
CA THR A 85 -3.17 18.03 -0.58
C THR A 85 -4.51 18.17 0.12
N SER A 86 -4.83 17.28 1.06
CA SER A 86 -6.08 17.37 1.81
C SER A 86 -6.04 18.56 2.78
N ASN A 87 -7.20 19.17 3.06
CA ASN A 87 -7.28 20.34 3.96
C ASN A 87 -6.70 20.04 5.36
N ALA A 88 -6.88 18.81 5.85
CA ALA A 88 -6.32 18.38 7.13
C ALA A 88 -4.78 18.34 7.13
N VAL A 89 -4.17 17.92 6.02
CA VAL A 89 -2.71 17.93 5.85
C VAL A 89 -2.20 19.35 5.70
N ILE A 90 -2.81 20.17 4.83
CA ILE A 90 -2.43 21.57 4.58
C ILE A 90 -2.50 22.39 5.88
N THR A 91 -3.60 22.31 6.61
CA THR A 91 -3.80 23.09 7.84
C THR A 91 -2.72 22.77 8.90
N LYS A 92 -2.41 21.48 9.08
CA LYS A 92 -1.36 21.05 10.02
C LYS A 92 0.04 21.42 9.54
N ALA A 93 0.32 21.33 8.24
CA ALA A 93 1.61 21.72 7.67
C ALA A 93 1.87 23.22 7.85
N LEU A 94 0.85 24.06 7.64
CA LEU A 94 0.91 25.50 7.90
C LEU A 94 1.21 25.81 9.37
N GLN A 95 0.51 25.14 10.29
CA GLN A 95 0.75 25.28 11.74
C GLN A 95 2.19 24.89 12.11
N ARG A 96 2.69 23.75 11.59
CA ARG A 96 4.04 23.24 11.86
C ARG A 96 5.14 24.12 11.26
N ALA A 97 4.90 24.68 10.07
CA ALA A 97 5.80 25.61 9.41
C ALA A 97 5.74 27.03 10.00
N ASN A 98 4.79 27.32 10.89
CA ASN A 98 4.52 28.65 11.43
C ASN A 98 4.31 29.70 10.31
N ILE A 99 3.51 29.33 9.32
CA ILE A 99 3.17 30.16 8.16
C ILE A 99 1.72 30.66 8.32
N ASP A 100 1.55 31.98 8.30
CA ASP A 100 0.25 32.63 8.37
C ASP A 100 -0.34 32.81 6.96
N ALA A 101 -0.93 31.73 6.44
CA ALA A 101 -1.66 31.71 5.17
C ALA A 101 -2.97 30.94 5.35
N ALA A 102 -4.02 31.33 4.61
CA ALA A 102 -5.27 30.59 4.64
C ALA A 102 -5.10 29.25 3.87
N GLY A 103 -5.64 28.17 4.43
CA GLY A 103 -5.55 26.84 3.80
C GLY A 103 -6.20 26.80 2.40
N GLU A 104 -7.24 27.60 2.17
CA GLU A 104 -7.90 27.73 0.86
C GLU A 104 -6.97 28.34 -0.19
N ASP A 105 -6.21 29.38 0.17
CA ASP A 105 -5.24 30.03 -0.72
C ASP A 105 -4.11 29.07 -1.08
N VAL A 106 -3.60 28.32 -0.09
CA VAL A 106 -2.57 27.28 -0.33
C VAL A 106 -3.11 26.18 -1.23
N THR A 107 -4.35 25.76 -1.05
CA THR A 107 -4.99 24.75 -1.91
C THR A 107 -5.09 25.23 -3.35
N ALA A 108 -5.38 26.51 -3.57
CA ALA A 108 -5.45 27.11 -4.91
C ALA A 108 -4.06 27.29 -5.57
N ALA A 109 -3.01 27.47 -4.78
CA ALA A 109 -1.64 27.71 -5.23
C ALA A 109 -0.77 26.43 -5.29
N LEU A 110 -1.25 25.31 -4.75
CA LEU A 110 -0.55 24.03 -4.70
C LEU A 110 -1.08 23.06 -5.76
N LEU A 111 -0.19 22.55 -6.60
CA LEU A 111 -0.48 21.52 -7.58
C LEU A 111 0.36 20.28 -7.31
N ILE A 112 -0.28 19.11 -7.32
CA ILE A 112 0.40 17.81 -7.30
C ILE A 112 0.09 17.05 -8.59
N THR A 113 1.13 16.60 -9.29
CA THR A 113 0.99 15.82 -10.53
C THR A 113 1.87 14.59 -10.49
N PRO A 114 1.42 13.43 -11.01
CA PRO A 114 2.31 12.32 -11.29
C PRO A 114 3.45 12.80 -12.19
N SER A 115 4.68 12.43 -11.86
CA SER A 115 5.85 12.76 -12.66
C SER A 115 6.67 11.49 -12.84
N ILE A 116 7.25 11.29 -14.02
CA ILE A 116 8.07 10.10 -14.29
C ILE A 116 9.43 10.61 -14.78
N PRO A 117 10.41 10.79 -13.87
CA PRO A 117 11.73 11.32 -14.22
C PRO A 117 12.44 10.53 -15.33
N ALA A 118 12.15 9.23 -15.46
CA ALA A 118 12.82 8.31 -16.37
C ALA A 118 12.11 8.08 -17.71
N VAL A 119 11.04 8.81 -18.07
CA VAL A 119 10.25 8.59 -19.32
C VAL A 119 11.15 8.47 -20.54
N THR A 120 12.06 9.42 -20.72
CA THR A 120 12.96 9.46 -21.89
C THR A 120 13.88 8.25 -21.94
N THR A 121 14.34 7.76 -20.79
CA THR A 121 15.23 6.60 -20.71
C THR A 121 14.47 5.31 -21.03
N ILE A 122 13.24 5.17 -20.51
CA ILE A 122 12.37 4.02 -20.75
C ILE A 122 11.96 3.96 -22.23
N THR A 123 11.52 5.09 -22.81
CA THR A 123 11.10 5.14 -24.21
C THR A 123 12.28 4.88 -25.15
N GLN A 124 13.47 5.43 -24.88
CA GLN A 124 14.66 5.16 -25.68
C GLN A 124 15.06 3.69 -25.64
N ARG A 125 14.94 3.01 -24.49
CA ARG A 125 15.22 1.57 -24.39
C ARG A 125 14.26 0.76 -25.26
N ALA A 126 12.97 1.09 -25.23
CA ALA A 126 11.97 0.45 -26.09
C ALA A 126 12.25 0.68 -27.58
N GLU A 127 12.58 1.92 -27.98
CA GLU A 127 12.97 2.26 -29.36
C GLU A 127 14.23 1.51 -29.82
N GLN A 128 15.22 1.33 -28.95
CA GLN A 128 16.42 0.56 -29.28
C GLN A 128 16.12 -0.92 -29.54
N ILE A 129 15.19 -1.52 -28.79
CA ILE A 129 14.75 -2.89 -29.04
C ILE A 129 13.98 -2.94 -30.36
N ALA A 130 13.10 -1.96 -30.61
CA ALA A 130 12.33 -1.87 -31.85
C ALA A 130 13.21 -1.73 -33.10
N ASN A 131 14.34 -1.03 -32.99
CA ASN A 131 15.30 -0.88 -34.09
C ASN A 131 16.18 -2.14 -34.31
N LYS A 132 16.32 -3.00 -33.30
CA LYS A 132 17.18 -4.21 -33.36
C LYS A 132 16.42 -5.48 -33.71
N SER A 133 15.09 -5.50 -33.57
CA SER A 133 14.27 -6.68 -33.81
C SER A 133 13.07 -6.35 -34.69
N SER A 134 12.84 -7.18 -35.71
CA SER A 134 11.65 -7.09 -36.58
C SER A 134 10.57 -8.12 -36.22
N ALA A 135 10.79 -8.93 -35.17
CA ALA A 135 9.85 -9.95 -34.75
C ALA A 135 8.66 -9.30 -34.02
N PRO A 136 7.40 -9.53 -34.42
CA PRO A 136 6.24 -8.91 -33.78
C PRO A 136 6.15 -9.19 -32.27
N GLU A 137 6.49 -10.41 -31.84
CA GLU A 137 6.42 -10.81 -30.44
C GLU A 137 7.42 -10.04 -29.55
N THR A 138 8.62 -9.75 -30.04
CA THR A 138 9.63 -8.99 -29.27
C THR A 138 9.28 -7.51 -29.17
N LEU A 139 8.66 -6.96 -30.22
CA LEU A 139 8.16 -5.58 -30.23
C LEU A 139 7.02 -5.38 -29.23
N VAL A 140 6.06 -6.31 -29.21
CA VAL A 140 4.93 -6.28 -28.26
C VAL A 140 5.44 -6.43 -26.83
N ALA A 141 6.33 -7.39 -26.56
CA ALA A 141 6.90 -7.57 -25.22
C ALA A 141 7.65 -6.32 -24.73
N ALA A 142 8.47 -5.69 -25.59
CA ALA A 142 9.19 -4.47 -25.23
C ALA A 142 8.27 -3.28 -24.95
N ALA A 143 7.18 -3.15 -25.72
CA ALA A 143 6.17 -2.12 -25.49
C ALA A 143 5.39 -2.35 -24.19
N GLU A 144 5.01 -3.60 -23.91
CA GLU A 144 4.34 -3.98 -22.65
C GLU A 144 5.24 -3.76 -21.44
N ASP A 145 6.51 -4.15 -21.50
CA ASP A 145 7.46 -3.94 -20.39
C ASP A 145 7.67 -2.44 -20.13
N ALA A 146 7.83 -1.64 -21.18
CA ALA A 146 7.95 -0.19 -21.06
C ALA A 146 6.66 0.45 -20.47
N LEU A 147 5.48 -0.01 -20.90
CA LEU A 147 4.20 0.46 -20.36
C LEU A 147 4.09 0.11 -18.87
N ARG A 148 4.40 -1.13 -18.47
CA ARG A 148 4.36 -1.55 -17.06
C ARG A 148 5.34 -0.78 -16.18
N GLU A 149 6.55 -0.51 -16.68
CA GLU A 149 7.55 0.30 -15.97
C GLU A 149 7.06 1.75 -15.81
N LEU A 150 6.49 2.34 -16.86
CA LEU A 150 5.91 3.69 -16.81
C LEU A 150 4.71 3.77 -15.86
N GLU A 151 3.81 2.79 -15.87
CA GLU A 151 2.65 2.72 -14.97
C GLU A 151 3.09 2.57 -13.51
N SER A 152 4.02 1.65 -13.24
CA SER A 152 4.59 1.45 -11.90
C SER A 152 5.23 2.74 -11.37
N MET A 153 6.02 3.44 -12.21
CA MET A 153 6.60 4.72 -11.84
C MET A 153 5.55 5.81 -11.64
N ALA A 154 4.57 5.93 -12.54
CA ALA A 154 3.50 6.93 -12.42
C ALA A 154 2.74 6.82 -11.08
N ASN A 155 2.61 5.61 -10.55
CA ASN A 155 1.94 5.37 -9.27
C ASN A 155 2.80 5.74 -8.06
N LYS A 156 4.14 5.70 -8.20
CA LYS A 156 5.07 5.96 -7.09
C LYS A 156 5.83 7.27 -7.18
N THR A 157 5.71 8.08 -8.23
CA THR A 157 6.43 9.38 -8.30
C THR A 157 5.49 10.55 -8.59
N ALA A 158 5.71 11.65 -7.89
CA ALA A 158 4.95 12.88 -8.06
C ALA A 158 5.83 14.12 -7.96
N THR A 159 5.30 15.22 -8.48
CA THR A 159 5.88 16.54 -8.38
C THR A 159 4.88 17.47 -7.70
N LEU A 160 5.32 18.13 -6.63
CA LEU A 160 4.58 19.19 -5.96
C LEU A 160 5.09 20.55 -6.46
N ARG A 161 4.17 21.42 -6.86
CA ARG A 161 4.46 22.80 -7.27
C ARG A 161 3.67 23.78 -6.44
N LEU A 162 4.35 24.77 -5.89
CA LEU A 162 3.74 25.84 -5.11
C LEU A 162 4.01 27.21 -5.76
N GLU A 163 2.95 27.96 -6.03
CA GLU A 163 3.03 29.35 -6.50
C GLU A 163 3.24 30.30 -5.32
N ILE A 164 4.48 30.76 -5.12
CA ILE A 164 4.85 31.49 -3.90
C ILE A 164 4.45 32.97 -3.94
N ASP A 165 4.37 33.57 -5.14
CA ASP A 165 4.02 34.98 -5.31
C ASP A 165 2.56 35.28 -4.94
N LYS A 166 1.65 34.32 -5.18
CA LYS A 166 0.24 34.44 -4.80
C LYS A 166 0.02 34.35 -3.29
N LEU A 167 0.94 33.68 -2.59
CA LEU A 167 0.88 33.46 -1.14
C LEU A 167 1.75 34.44 -0.35
N GLY A 168 2.56 35.26 -1.02
CA GLY A 168 3.53 36.14 -0.37
C GLY A 168 4.60 35.40 0.43
N LEU A 169 4.92 34.15 0.06
CA LEU A 169 5.87 33.30 0.77
C LEU A 169 7.30 33.49 0.28
N SER A 170 8.26 33.39 1.18
CA SER A 170 9.66 33.24 0.78
C SER A 170 9.93 31.82 0.25
N GLN A 171 11.02 31.65 -0.51
CA GLN A 171 11.45 30.32 -0.95
C GLN A 171 11.64 29.37 0.25
N ALA A 172 12.29 29.82 1.32
CA ALA A 172 12.53 29.00 2.50
C ALA A 172 11.21 28.58 3.18
N ASP A 173 10.19 29.42 3.16
CA ASP A 173 8.86 29.09 3.71
C ASP A 173 8.15 28.06 2.83
N ALA A 174 8.26 28.23 1.50
CA ALA A 174 7.71 27.28 0.54
C ALA A 174 8.35 25.89 0.65
N GLU A 175 9.68 25.82 0.81
CA GLU A 175 10.39 24.56 1.03
C GLU A 175 9.94 23.88 2.32
N ARG A 176 9.88 24.64 3.43
CA ARG A 176 9.37 24.14 4.71
C ARG A 176 7.92 23.68 4.62
N LEU A 177 7.08 24.38 3.85
CA LEU A 177 5.69 23.99 3.63
C LEU A 177 5.59 22.69 2.83
N LEU A 178 6.31 22.58 1.70
CA LEU A 178 6.30 21.38 0.86
C LEU A 178 6.82 20.15 1.62
N THR A 179 7.90 20.28 2.37
CA THR A 179 8.40 19.20 3.23
C THR A 179 7.40 18.88 4.34
N GLY A 180 6.84 19.91 4.99
CA GLY A 180 5.85 19.74 6.05
C GLY A 180 4.55 19.06 5.58
N LEU A 181 4.12 19.29 4.33
CA LEU A 181 2.99 18.58 3.73
C LEU A 181 3.24 17.08 3.64
N LEU A 182 4.42 16.69 3.16
CA LEU A 182 4.81 15.28 3.04
C LEU A 182 4.96 14.62 4.41
N GLU A 183 5.57 15.30 5.39
CA GLU A 183 5.67 14.81 6.77
C GLU A 183 4.30 14.58 7.41
N VAL A 184 3.40 15.55 7.29
CA VAL A 184 2.06 15.46 7.89
C VAL A 184 1.20 14.41 7.18
N TRP A 185 1.29 14.31 5.85
CA TRP A 185 0.63 13.23 5.11
C TRP A 185 1.17 11.87 5.55
N ALA A 186 2.49 11.72 5.64
CA ALA A 186 3.14 10.49 6.08
C ALA A 186 2.65 10.06 7.46
N GLU A 187 2.61 10.98 8.42
CA GLU A 187 2.05 10.73 9.76
C GLU A 187 0.58 10.28 9.73
N GLN A 188 -0.25 10.87 8.86
CA GLN A 188 -1.66 10.53 8.73
C GLN A 188 -1.87 9.19 8.03
N ALA A 189 -1.18 8.96 6.92
CA ALA A 189 -1.23 7.71 6.17
C ALA A 189 -0.75 6.54 7.03
N SER A 190 0.29 6.77 7.84
CA SER A 190 0.82 5.81 8.80
C SER A 190 -0.21 5.38 9.85
N ARG A 191 -1.05 6.31 10.33
CA ARG A 191 -2.11 6.04 11.32
C ARG A 191 -3.41 5.48 10.71
N GLN A 192 -3.77 5.89 9.50
CA GLN A 192 -5.08 5.58 8.90
C GLN A 192 -5.07 4.33 8.01
N TYR A 193 -3.98 4.05 7.31
CA TYR A 193 -3.88 2.97 6.32
C TYR A 193 -2.94 1.83 6.75
N GLY A 194 -2.70 1.71 8.06
CA GLY A 194 -1.99 0.56 8.65
C GLY A 194 -0.51 0.46 8.30
N VAL A 195 0.21 1.59 8.13
CA VAL A 195 1.67 1.56 7.88
C VAL A 195 2.51 1.49 9.17
N LEU A 196 1.84 1.33 10.31
CA LEU A 196 2.45 1.09 11.64
C LEU A 196 2.26 -0.38 12.02
N ILE A 197 3.17 -0.90 12.85
CA ILE A 197 3.11 -2.24 13.43
C ILE A 197 1.90 -2.32 14.39
N THR A 198 0.70 -2.45 13.84
CA THR A 198 -0.54 -2.69 14.58
C THR A 198 -1.08 -4.11 14.39
N ASP A 199 -0.44 -4.93 13.55
CA ASP A 199 -0.84 -6.33 13.35
C ASP A 199 -0.27 -7.30 14.39
N VAL A 200 0.71 -6.87 15.21
CA VAL A 200 1.23 -7.70 16.30
C VAL A 200 0.31 -7.55 17.52
N SER A 201 -0.69 -8.42 17.61
CA SER A 201 -1.65 -8.45 18.72
C SER A 201 -0.97 -8.93 20.01
N MET A 202 -0.69 -8.01 20.93
CA MET A 202 0.07 -8.30 22.15
C MET A 202 -0.82 -8.45 23.39
N PRO A 203 -0.65 -9.51 24.21
CA PRO A 203 -1.26 -9.55 25.54
C PRO A 203 -0.66 -8.47 26.44
N THR A 204 -1.48 -7.51 26.86
CA THR A 204 -1.07 -6.41 27.77
C THR A 204 -1.38 -6.69 29.23
N LYS A 205 -2.19 -7.72 29.52
CA LYS A 205 -2.50 -8.11 30.89
C LYS A 205 -1.45 -9.13 31.37
N PRO A 206 -0.74 -8.86 32.48
CA PRO A 206 0.15 -9.85 33.07
C PRO A 206 -0.63 -11.01 33.66
N PHE A 207 0.03 -12.15 33.80
CA PHE A 207 -0.49 -13.26 34.58
C PHE A 207 -0.66 -12.83 36.03
N THR A 208 -1.84 -13.10 36.57
CA THR A 208 -2.17 -12.94 37.98
C THR A 208 -2.74 -14.24 38.48
N LEU A 209 -2.21 -14.76 39.59
CA LEU A 209 -2.78 -15.91 40.25
C LEU A 209 -4.14 -15.51 40.84
N ASP A 210 -5.21 -16.16 40.39
CA ASP A 210 -6.55 -15.96 40.91
C ASP A 210 -6.85 -17.05 41.96
N PRO A 211 -6.94 -16.71 43.26
CA PRO A 211 -7.20 -17.67 44.31
C PRO A 211 -8.63 -18.23 44.28
N THR A 212 -9.53 -17.61 43.51
CA THR A 212 -10.90 -18.10 43.32
C THR A 212 -11.01 -19.17 42.23
N LEU A 213 -9.95 -19.34 41.44
CA LEU A 213 -9.86 -20.36 40.40
C LEU A 213 -9.06 -21.57 40.90
N GLY A 214 -9.48 -22.76 40.48
CA GLY A 214 -8.74 -23.98 40.73
C GLY A 214 -7.33 -23.95 40.13
N VAL A 215 -6.43 -24.74 40.71
CA VAL A 215 -5.00 -24.75 40.35
C VAL A 215 -4.76 -25.08 38.87
N ALA A 216 -5.57 -25.95 38.28
CA ALA A 216 -5.51 -26.29 36.87
C ALA A 216 -5.87 -25.11 35.96
N THR A 217 -6.88 -24.32 36.32
CA THR A 217 -7.31 -23.14 35.55
C THR A 217 -6.26 -22.04 35.57
N ASN A 218 -5.59 -21.84 36.71
CA ASN A 218 -4.45 -20.93 36.79
C ASN A 218 -3.28 -21.42 35.91
N ALA A 219 -2.99 -22.73 35.89
CA ALA A 219 -1.96 -23.30 35.03
C ALA A 219 -2.31 -23.19 33.53
N ASP A 220 -3.58 -23.36 33.16
CA ASP A 220 -4.07 -23.13 31.79
C ASP A 220 -3.94 -21.66 31.39
N SER A 221 -4.29 -20.73 32.27
CA SER A 221 -4.17 -19.29 32.02
C SER A 221 -2.71 -18.89 31.81
N LEU A 222 -1.80 -19.50 32.57
CA LEU A 222 -0.35 -19.34 32.39
C LEU A 222 0.12 -19.85 31.02
N LYS A 223 -0.34 -21.05 30.62
CA LYS A 223 -0.01 -21.64 29.32
C LYS A 223 -0.57 -20.84 28.15
N GLU A 224 -1.76 -20.27 28.30
CA GLU A 224 -2.38 -19.44 27.28
C GLU A 224 -1.63 -18.11 27.10
N LEU A 225 -1.21 -17.45 28.18
CA LEU A 225 -0.36 -16.26 28.08
C LEU A 225 0.97 -16.60 27.36
N HIS A 226 1.57 -17.75 27.67
CA HIS A 226 2.79 -18.21 26.98
C HIS A 226 2.57 -18.35 25.48
N ARG A 227 1.46 -18.99 25.07
CA ARG A 227 1.09 -19.13 23.66
C ARG A 227 0.93 -17.79 22.96
N GLN A 228 0.33 -16.81 23.63
CA GLN A 228 0.14 -15.46 23.08
C GLN A 228 1.49 -14.72 22.93
N ILE A 229 2.39 -14.84 23.90
CA ILE A 229 3.75 -14.28 23.81
C ILE A 229 4.55 -14.94 22.67
N ASP A 230 4.45 -16.26 22.53
CA ASP A 230 5.17 -17.00 21.48
C ASP A 230 4.66 -16.65 20.07
N GLN A 231 3.35 -16.39 19.94
CA GLN A 231 2.77 -15.86 18.71
C GLN A 231 3.37 -14.49 18.37
N VAL A 232 3.43 -13.57 19.33
CA VAL A 232 4.01 -12.24 19.12
C VAL A 232 5.48 -12.32 18.70
N LEU A 233 6.25 -13.19 19.34
CA LEU A 233 7.65 -13.43 18.95
C LEU A 233 7.77 -13.98 17.52
N THR A 234 6.79 -14.76 17.07
CA THR A 234 6.71 -15.25 15.69
C THR A 234 6.39 -14.11 14.74
N ASP A 235 5.35 -13.33 15.02
CA ASP A 235 4.94 -12.19 14.20
C ASP A 235 6.07 -11.15 14.08
N LEU A 236 6.79 -10.86 15.17
CA LEU A 236 7.94 -9.96 15.15
C LEU A 236 9.10 -10.46 14.28
N ARG A 237 9.27 -11.79 14.14
CA ARG A 237 10.32 -12.37 13.29
C ARG A 237 10.00 -12.30 11.81
N GLU A 238 8.72 -12.21 11.46
CA GLU A 238 8.29 -12.01 10.08
C GLU A 238 8.61 -10.59 9.58
N LEU A 239 8.93 -9.66 10.48
CA LEU A 239 9.31 -8.30 10.13
C LEU A 239 10.68 -8.25 9.41
N ALA A 240 10.75 -7.47 8.35
CA ALA A 240 11.98 -7.29 7.57
C ALA A 240 13.09 -6.63 8.44
N GLY A 241 14.19 -7.34 8.68
CA GLY A 241 15.29 -6.85 9.51
C GLY A 241 15.19 -7.20 11.00
N ALA A 242 14.22 -8.04 11.38
CA ALA A 242 14.01 -8.54 12.75
C ALA A 242 15.28 -9.09 13.41
N ASP A 243 16.15 -9.77 12.65
CA ASP A 243 17.40 -10.38 13.15
C ASP A 243 18.38 -9.37 13.77
N SER A 244 18.25 -8.10 13.41
CA SER A 244 19.10 -7.02 13.89
C SER A 244 18.50 -6.22 15.04
N LEU A 245 17.26 -6.54 15.47
CA LEU A 245 16.66 -5.95 16.66
C LEU A 245 17.41 -6.42 17.91
N ARG A 246 17.64 -5.48 18.83
CA ARG A 246 18.37 -5.69 20.07
C ARG A 246 17.70 -4.93 21.21
N LEU A 247 17.46 -5.62 22.32
CA LEU A 247 17.03 -5.05 23.60
C LEU A 247 18.08 -5.42 24.64
N ASP A 248 18.79 -4.44 25.20
CA ASP A 248 19.87 -4.66 26.19
C ASP A 248 20.88 -5.75 25.78
N GLY A 249 21.21 -5.79 24.48
CA GLY A 249 22.12 -6.78 23.88
C GLY A 249 21.48 -8.13 23.52
N GLN A 250 20.25 -8.39 23.93
CA GLN A 250 19.50 -9.60 23.58
C GLN A 250 18.81 -9.48 22.22
N THR A 251 18.78 -10.57 21.48
CA THR A 251 18.12 -10.69 20.17
C THR A 251 16.70 -11.23 20.31
N LEU A 252 15.87 -11.08 19.26
CA LEU A 252 14.58 -11.79 19.18
C LEU A 252 14.74 -13.32 19.28
N SER A 253 15.87 -13.86 18.80
CA SER A 253 16.17 -15.27 18.91
C SER A 253 16.49 -15.70 20.34
N ASP A 254 17.11 -14.84 21.14
CA ASP A 254 17.36 -15.10 22.55
C ASP A 254 16.04 -15.09 23.35
N LEU A 255 15.17 -14.11 23.10
CA LEU A 255 13.85 -14.05 23.75
C LEU A 255 12.98 -15.27 23.40
N ALA A 256 13.01 -15.72 22.14
CA ALA A 256 12.31 -16.94 21.75
C ALA A 256 12.93 -18.21 22.33
N ALA A 257 14.26 -18.28 22.49
CA ALA A 257 14.90 -19.38 23.19
C ALA A 257 14.50 -19.41 24.67
N GLN A 258 14.44 -18.23 25.32
CA GLN A 258 13.95 -18.08 26.69
C GLN A 258 12.48 -18.49 26.82
N SER A 259 11.62 -18.07 25.88
CA SER A 259 10.20 -18.49 25.79
C SER A 259 10.07 -20.01 25.75
N ARG A 260 10.81 -20.68 24.85
CA ARG A 260 10.79 -22.14 24.72
C ARG A 260 11.29 -22.84 25.97
N LEU A 261 12.42 -22.39 26.53
CA LEU A 261 12.97 -22.98 27.75
C LEU A 261 12.03 -22.81 28.94
N LEU A 262 11.37 -21.65 29.06
CA LEU A 262 10.36 -21.41 30.10
C LEU A 262 9.19 -22.40 29.98
N ASP A 263 8.73 -22.66 28.76
CA ASP A 263 7.66 -23.62 28.52
C ASP A 263 8.08 -25.07 28.82
N GLU A 264 9.17 -25.52 28.19
CA GLU A 264 9.65 -26.89 28.24
C GLU A 264 10.12 -27.30 29.64
N ALA A 265 10.75 -26.38 30.38
CA ALA A 265 11.33 -26.70 31.69
C ALA A 265 10.40 -26.40 32.87
N LEU A 266 9.42 -25.50 32.71
CA LEU A 266 8.60 -25.04 33.83
C LEU A 266 7.10 -25.11 33.55
N ILE A 267 6.57 -24.39 32.55
CA ILE A 267 5.12 -24.24 32.38
C ILE A 267 4.46 -25.58 31.99
N SER A 268 4.96 -26.24 30.95
CA SER A 268 4.39 -27.50 30.47
C SER A 268 4.55 -28.65 31.47
N PRO A 269 5.73 -28.86 32.10
CA PRO A 269 5.88 -29.86 33.15
C PRO A 269 5.01 -29.59 34.38
N LEU A 270 4.90 -28.34 34.83
CA LEU A 270 4.05 -27.98 35.97
C LEU A 270 2.57 -28.24 35.64
N ARG A 271 2.12 -27.84 34.45
CA ARG A 271 0.77 -28.13 33.97
C ARG A 271 0.53 -29.64 33.90
N SER A 272 1.44 -30.41 33.30
CA SER A 272 1.33 -31.87 33.24
C SER A 272 1.20 -32.48 34.64
N LEU A 273 2.07 -32.08 35.58
CA LEU A 273 2.03 -32.56 36.96
C LEU A 273 0.68 -32.30 37.62
N ILE A 274 0.09 -31.12 37.38
CA ILE A 274 -1.24 -30.76 37.90
C ILE A 274 -2.31 -31.67 37.31
N TYR A 275 -2.30 -31.91 36.00
CA TYR A 275 -3.29 -32.74 35.32
C TYR A 275 -3.14 -34.24 35.63
N ASP A 276 -1.92 -34.74 35.72
CA ASP A 276 -1.62 -36.13 36.07
C ASP A 276 -2.09 -36.46 37.50
N ASN A 277 -2.14 -35.44 38.37
CA ASN A 277 -2.58 -35.55 39.76
C ASN A 277 -3.87 -34.75 40.05
N TYR A 278 -4.67 -34.46 39.02
CA TYR A 278 -5.78 -33.50 39.13
C TYR A 278 -6.79 -33.90 40.20
N ALA A 279 -7.02 -35.20 40.37
CA ALA A 279 -7.90 -35.73 41.40
C ALA A 279 -7.39 -35.50 42.84
N VAL A 280 -6.07 -35.48 43.04
CA VAL A 280 -5.47 -35.14 44.34
C VAL A 280 -5.76 -33.69 44.69
N PHE A 281 -5.68 -32.78 43.71
CA PHE A 281 -6.02 -31.37 43.88
C PHE A 281 -7.53 -31.16 44.06
N ALA A 282 -8.37 -31.82 43.25
CA ALA A 282 -9.83 -31.78 43.35
C ALA A 282 -10.33 -32.26 44.72
N SER A 283 -9.73 -33.32 45.28
CA SER A 283 -10.11 -33.85 46.60
C SER A 283 -9.88 -32.87 47.76
N GLN A 284 -9.09 -31.82 47.55
CA GLN A 284 -8.71 -30.84 48.58
C GLN A 284 -9.32 -29.46 48.35
N ASP A 285 -9.86 -29.20 47.16
CA ASP A 285 -10.45 -27.92 46.79
C ASP A 285 -11.71 -28.13 45.93
N PHE A 286 -12.84 -27.68 46.48
CA PHE A 286 -14.16 -27.79 45.84
C PHE A 286 -14.22 -27.04 44.49
N SER A 287 -13.50 -25.92 44.36
CA SER A 287 -13.49 -25.17 43.09
C SER A 287 -12.83 -25.98 41.97
N THR A 288 -11.69 -26.61 42.28
CA THR A 288 -10.97 -27.54 41.41
C THR A 288 -11.82 -28.77 41.07
N GLU A 289 -12.54 -29.34 42.04
CA GLU A 289 -13.46 -30.46 41.83
C GLU A 289 -14.61 -30.11 40.86
N MET A 290 -15.28 -28.98 41.10
CA MET A 290 -16.38 -28.49 40.26
C MET A 290 -15.90 -28.24 38.82
N GLN A 291 -14.74 -27.59 38.67
CA GLN A 291 -14.13 -27.32 37.37
C GLN A 291 -13.75 -28.61 36.63
N MET A 292 -13.15 -29.57 37.32
CA MET A 292 -12.81 -30.88 36.77
C MET A 292 -14.06 -31.58 36.23
N ASN A 293 -15.11 -31.68 37.05
CA ASN A 293 -16.36 -32.34 36.67
C ASN A 293 -17.06 -31.64 35.49
N SER A 294 -17.04 -30.30 35.49
CA SER A 294 -17.56 -29.50 34.37
C SER A 294 -16.76 -29.75 33.08
N ARG A 295 -15.41 -29.76 33.16
CA ARG A 295 -14.53 -30.01 32.01
C ARG A 295 -14.73 -31.41 31.43
N LEU A 296 -14.78 -32.44 32.28
CA LEU A 296 -15.07 -33.81 31.86
C LEU A 296 -16.43 -33.89 31.14
N LYS A 297 -17.45 -33.21 31.65
CA LYS A 297 -18.76 -33.15 31.01
C LYS A 297 -18.68 -32.48 29.63
N ILE A 298 -18.02 -31.32 29.52
CA ILE A 298 -17.84 -30.61 28.24
C ILE A 298 -17.09 -31.49 27.24
N LEU A 299 -15.95 -32.07 27.64
CA LEU A 299 -15.16 -32.96 26.79
C LEU A 299 -15.98 -34.16 26.32
N SER A 300 -16.77 -34.78 27.20
CA SER A 300 -17.64 -35.90 26.83
C SER A 300 -18.66 -35.51 25.75
N VAL A 301 -19.25 -34.31 25.84
CA VAL A 301 -20.20 -33.78 24.84
C VAL A 301 -19.49 -33.49 23.52
N GLN A 302 -18.29 -32.88 23.56
CA GLN A 302 -17.50 -32.59 22.36
C GLN A 302 -17.06 -33.87 21.64
N ILE A 303 -16.60 -34.88 22.38
CA ILE A 303 -16.27 -36.22 21.87
C ILE A 303 -17.48 -36.83 21.16
N GLN A 304 -18.64 -36.88 21.82
CA GLN A 304 -19.86 -37.41 21.22
C GLN A 304 -20.29 -36.64 19.96
N THR A 305 -20.13 -35.32 19.97
CA THR A 305 -20.46 -34.46 18.82
C THR A 305 -19.56 -34.75 17.64
N LYS A 306 -18.23 -34.86 17.85
CA LYS A 306 -17.27 -35.19 16.80
C LYS A 306 -17.46 -36.61 16.28
N GLU A 307 -17.78 -37.57 17.14
CA GLU A 307 -18.14 -38.94 16.72
C GLU A 307 -19.36 -38.96 15.80
N LYS A 308 -20.40 -38.19 16.12
CA LYS A 308 -21.58 -38.05 15.24
C LYS A 308 -21.23 -37.41 13.90
N LEU A 309 -20.38 -36.38 13.91
CA LEU A 309 -19.93 -35.71 12.68
C LEU A 309 -19.11 -36.65 11.79
N ILE A 310 -18.18 -37.42 12.37
CA ILE A 310 -17.40 -38.42 11.63
C ILE A 310 -18.33 -39.47 11.01
N ARG A 311 -19.34 -39.95 11.76
CA ARG A 311 -20.36 -40.86 11.22
C ARG A 311 -21.13 -40.24 10.05
N SER A 312 -21.50 -38.96 10.12
CA SER A 312 -22.18 -38.31 9.00
C SER A 312 -21.28 -38.23 7.76
N TYR A 313 -19.96 -38.03 7.92
CA TYR A 313 -19.02 -38.10 6.80
C TYR A 313 -18.88 -39.52 6.25
N ASP A 314 -18.83 -40.54 7.11
CA ASP A 314 -18.80 -41.96 6.69
C ASP A 314 -20.05 -42.32 5.88
N ASP A 315 -21.24 -41.93 6.34
CA ASP A 315 -22.52 -42.13 5.65
C ASP A 315 -22.53 -41.44 4.28
N SER A 316 -22.01 -40.21 4.20
CA SER A 316 -21.93 -39.45 2.96
C SER A 316 -21.00 -40.08 1.93
N LEU A 317 -19.85 -40.57 2.38
CA LEU A 317 -18.91 -41.30 1.52
C LEU A 317 -19.48 -42.62 1.03
N ALA A 318 -20.34 -43.28 1.82
CA ALA A 318 -21.05 -44.49 1.41
C ALA A 318 -22.12 -44.22 0.35
N VAL A 319 -22.85 -43.09 0.46
CA VAL A 319 -23.83 -42.66 -0.57
C VAL A 319 -23.15 -42.31 -1.89
N LEU A 320 -21.96 -41.70 -1.84
CA LEU A 320 -21.16 -41.39 -3.03
C LEU A 320 -20.52 -42.63 -3.69
N ASN A 321 -20.56 -43.79 -3.03
CA ASN A 321 -19.96 -45.02 -3.53
C ASN A 321 -20.78 -46.24 -3.07
N PRO A 322 -22.02 -46.42 -3.57
CA PRO A 322 -22.90 -47.48 -3.12
C PRO A 322 -22.26 -48.85 -3.42
N PRO A 323 -22.21 -49.76 -2.43
CA PRO A 323 -21.69 -51.10 -2.66
C PRO A 323 -22.56 -51.81 -3.69
N GLY A 324 -22.02 -52.04 -4.90
CA GLY A 324 -22.70 -52.76 -5.98
C GLY A 324 -23.10 -51.93 -7.22
N GLY A 325 -22.71 -50.66 -7.34
CA GLY A 325 -22.93 -49.90 -8.59
C GLY A 325 -24.41 -49.64 -8.91
N ALA A 326 -25.28 -49.63 -7.89
CA ALA A 326 -26.68 -49.26 -8.05
C ALA A 326 -26.79 -47.73 -8.22
N SER A 327 -27.22 -47.28 -9.41
CA SER A 327 -27.55 -45.89 -9.68
C SER A 327 -28.65 -45.38 -8.75
N LEU A 328 -28.49 -44.14 -8.27
CA LEU A 328 -29.44 -43.40 -7.43
C LEU A 328 -30.67 -42.93 -8.23
N THR A 329 -31.37 -43.84 -8.90
CA THR A 329 -32.63 -43.53 -9.60
C THR A 329 -33.82 -44.05 -8.80
N GLY A 330 -34.60 -43.12 -8.25
CA GLY A 330 -36.06 -43.23 -8.20
C GLY A 330 -36.71 -43.73 -6.91
N GLU A 331 -36.31 -44.87 -6.33
CA GLU A 331 -37.19 -45.56 -5.35
C GLU A 331 -36.51 -46.01 -4.04
N GLY A 332 -35.20 -45.77 -3.87
CA GLY A 332 -34.44 -46.17 -2.67
C GLY A 332 -34.32 -45.11 -1.56
N ALA A 333 -34.84 -43.89 -1.76
CA ALA A 333 -34.61 -42.76 -0.86
C ALA A 333 -35.31 -42.88 0.51
N ASN A 334 -36.23 -43.84 0.70
CA ASN A 334 -36.95 -44.03 1.95
C ASN A 334 -36.21 -44.84 3.03
N ASN A 335 -34.99 -45.33 2.74
CA ASN A 335 -34.17 -46.08 3.70
C ASN A 335 -32.86 -45.38 4.11
N LEU A 336 -32.72 -44.09 3.81
CA LEU A 336 -31.63 -43.28 4.40
C LEU A 336 -31.90 -43.08 5.89
N SER A 337 -30.99 -43.56 6.72
CA SER A 337 -31.04 -43.46 8.19
C SER A 337 -31.41 -42.04 8.65
N PRO A 338 -32.28 -41.88 9.67
CA PRO A 338 -32.79 -40.58 10.14
C PRO A 338 -31.75 -39.66 10.81
N SER A 339 -30.44 -39.94 10.65
CA SER A 339 -29.34 -39.21 11.28
C SER A 339 -28.61 -38.24 10.36
N LEU A 340 -29.01 -38.08 9.09
CA LEU A 340 -28.46 -37.04 8.24
C LEU A 340 -29.03 -35.68 8.64
N ASP A 341 -28.17 -34.88 9.26
CA ASP A 341 -28.47 -33.52 9.69
C ASP A 341 -28.78 -32.65 8.45
N GLN A 342 -29.99 -32.08 8.38
CA GLN A 342 -30.51 -31.31 7.24
C GLN A 342 -29.58 -30.15 6.83
N GLY A 343 -28.83 -29.58 7.78
CA GLY A 343 -27.86 -28.50 7.51
C GLY A 343 -26.69 -28.96 6.64
N PHE A 344 -26.20 -30.18 6.84
CA PHE A 344 -25.11 -30.76 6.06
C PHE A 344 -25.55 -31.13 4.64
N LEU A 345 -26.77 -31.68 4.49
CA LEU A 345 -27.37 -31.98 3.18
C LEU A 345 -27.54 -30.73 2.31
N ASN A 346 -27.98 -29.61 2.90
CA ASN A 346 -28.10 -28.34 2.18
C ASN A 346 -26.72 -27.80 1.74
N GLN A 347 -25.69 -28.01 2.54
CA GLN A 347 -24.32 -27.59 2.21
C GLN A 347 -23.72 -28.49 1.12
N MET A 348 -23.97 -29.80 1.17
CA MET A 348 -23.62 -30.76 0.12
C MET A 348 -24.33 -30.49 -1.20
N LEU A 349 -25.62 -30.17 -1.19
CA LEU A 349 -26.39 -29.85 -2.39
C LEU A 349 -25.85 -28.60 -3.09
N LYS A 350 -25.42 -27.61 -2.28
CA LYS A 350 -24.78 -26.38 -2.77
C LYS A 350 -23.39 -26.64 -3.36
N LEU A 351 -22.62 -27.56 -2.77
CA LEU A 351 -21.30 -27.99 -3.25
C LEU A 351 -21.37 -28.90 -4.49
N GLY A 352 -22.38 -29.76 -4.60
CA GLY A 352 -22.58 -30.68 -5.74
C GLY A 352 -22.98 -30.00 -7.05
N GLY A 353 -23.47 -28.76 -7.00
CA GLY A 353 -23.66 -27.94 -8.20
C GLY A 353 -22.36 -27.33 -8.76
N GLN A 354 -21.25 -27.37 -8.02
CA GLN A 354 -20.01 -26.64 -8.34
C GLN A 354 -18.76 -27.53 -8.46
N LEU A 355 -18.77 -28.76 -7.91
CA LEU A 355 -17.62 -29.66 -7.87
C LEU A 355 -17.97 -31.04 -8.45
N GLY A 356 -17.03 -31.66 -9.18
CA GLY A 356 -17.19 -33.05 -9.63
C GLY A 356 -17.05 -34.07 -8.48
N ASP A 357 -17.63 -35.26 -8.64
CA ASP A 357 -17.71 -36.33 -7.61
C ASP A 357 -16.35 -36.66 -6.95
N LEU A 358 -15.26 -36.64 -7.72
CA LEU A 358 -13.91 -36.89 -7.23
C LEU A 358 -13.43 -35.81 -6.24
N GLU A 359 -13.70 -34.54 -6.56
CA GLU A 359 -13.27 -33.40 -5.74
C GLU A 359 -14.13 -33.27 -4.48
N MET A 360 -15.43 -33.60 -4.59
CA MET A 360 -16.32 -33.71 -3.44
C MET A 360 -15.83 -34.80 -2.46
N ARG A 361 -15.47 -35.98 -2.99
CA ARG A 361 -14.93 -37.08 -2.18
C ARG A 361 -13.65 -36.68 -1.44
N LYS A 362 -12.73 -36.03 -2.14
CA LYS A 362 -11.48 -35.53 -1.55
C LYS A 362 -11.76 -34.54 -0.41
N THR A 363 -12.71 -33.62 -0.63
CA THR A 363 -13.11 -32.62 0.38
C THR A 363 -13.72 -33.27 1.62
N ILE A 364 -14.62 -34.25 1.47
CA ILE A 364 -15.23 -34.95 2.61
C ILE A 364 -14.17 -35.76 3.38
N LEU A 365 -13.28 -36.46 2.67
CA LEU A 365 -12.19 -37.20 3.29
C LEU A 365 -11.26 -36.29 4.10
N GLN A 366 -10.94 -35.10 3.59
CA GLN A 366 -10.15 -34.12 4.32
C GLN A 366 -10.85 -33.65 5.60
N LYS A 367 -12.10 -33.21 5.49
CA LYS A 367 -12.88 -32.76 6.66
C LYS A 367 -13.05 -33.86 7.71
N ARG A 368 -13.18 -35.10 7.26
CA ARG A 368 -13.22 -36.27 8.14
C ARG A 368 -11.88 -36.49 8.84
N LEU A 369 -10.76 -36.38 8.14
CA LEU A 369 -9.42 -36.51 8.73
C LEU A 369 -9.21 -35.46 9.83
N ASP A 370 -9.56 -34.20 9.54
CA ASP A 370 -9.46 -33.09 10.50
C ASP A 370 -10.32 -33.37 11.75
N ALA A 371 -11.55 -33.86 11.55
CA ALA A 371 -12.44 -34.22 12.66
C ALA A 371 -11.92 -35.40 13.50
N VAL A 372 -11.26 -36.39 12.88
CA VAL A 372 -10.64 -37.54 13.57
C VAL A 372 -9.44 -37.08 14.41
N GLU A 373 -8.61 -36.18 13.89
CA GLU A 373 -7.49 -35.62 14.63
C GLU A 373 -7.96 -34.88 15.89
N GLU A 374 -8.98 -34.02 15.73
CA GLU A 374 -9.57 -33.27 16.84
C GLU A 374 -10.21 -34.22 17.87
N LEU A 375 -10.93 -35.25 17.42
CA LEU A 375 -11.47 -36.29 18.30
C LEU A 375 -10.38 -37.00 19.11
N SER A 376 -9.22 -37.28 18.50
CA SER A 376 -8.09 -37.90 19.18
C SER A 376 -7.55 -37.01 20.30
N ARG A 377 -7.36 -35.71 20.03
CA ARG A 377 -6.91 -34.72 21.02
C ARG A 377 -7.89 -34.62 22.20
N LEU A 378 -9.19 -34.53 21.92
CA LEU A 378 -10.23 -34.48 22.95
C LEU A 378 -10.28 -35.74 23.81
N ARG A 379 -10.14 -36.93 23.20
CA ARG A 379 -10.09 -38.21 23.94
C ARG A 379 -8.85 -38.30 24.81
N GLN A 380 -7.69 -37.89 24.31
CA GLN A 380 -6.46 -37.89 25.09
C GLN A 380 -6.62 -37.01 26.35
N GLU A 381 -7.15 -35.80 26.21
CA GLU A 381 -7.40 -34.91 27.35
C GLU A 381 -8.39 -35.52 28.34
N TYR A 382 -9.51 -36.09 27.86
CA TYR A 382 -10.49 -36.75 28.71
C TYR A 382 -9.88 -37.93 29.48
N GLN A 383 -9.04 -38.74 28.84
CA GLN A 383 -8.37 -39.88 29.46
C GLN A 383 -7.34 -39.45 30.52
N ILE A 384 -6.61 -38.36 30.30
CA ILE A 384 -5.68 -37.81 31.30
C ILE A 384 -6.46 -37.39 32.56
N ILE A 385 -7.52 -36.59 32.38
CA ILE A 385 -8.32 -36.07 33.50
C ILE A 385 -9.05 -37.21 34.23
N SER A 386 -9.73 -38.10 33.51
CA SER A 386 -10.49 -39.20 34.11
C SER A 386 -9.61 -40.33 34.65
N GLY A 387 -8.47 -40.61 34.01
CA GLY A 387 -7.49 -41.60 34.45
C GLY A 387 -6.80 -41.20 35.75
N SER A 388 -6.48 -39.91 35.91
CA SER A 388 -6.00 -39.35 37.20
C SER A 388 -7.01 -39.59 38.33
N PHE A 389 -8.30 -39.43 38.05
CA PHE A 389 -9.38 -39.68 39.02
C PHE A 389 -9.52 -41.15 39.41
N ASN A 390 -9.54 -42.07 38.45
CA ASN A 390 -9.69 -43.49 38.76
C ASN A 390 -8.47 -44.07 39.50
N ASN A 391 -7.27 -43.54 39.24
CA ASN A 391 -6.05 -43.93 39.95
C ASN A 391 -5.86 -43.22 41.31
N SER A 392 -6.65 -42.19 41.63
CA SER A 392 -6.57 -41.48 42.90
C SER A 392 -7.01 -42.32 44.11
N GLY A 393 -7.79 -43.39 43.89
CA GLY A 393 -8.05 -44.43 44.90
C GLY A 393 -6.82 -45.27 45.28
N ALA A 394 -5.76 -45.22 44.47
CA ALA A 394 -4.47 -45.87 44.71
C ALA A 394 -3.32 -44.86 44.98
N ALA A 395 -3.58 -43.55 44.88
CA ALA A 395 -2.56 -42.51 44.94
C ALA A 395 -2.28 -42.03 46.36
N GLY A 396 -1.32 -42.69 47.02
CA GLY A 396 -0.35 -42.04 47.92
C GLY A 396 -0.84 -41.62 49.31
N SER A 397 0.00 -41.90 50.31
CA SER A 397 -0.10 -41.37 51.67
C SER A 397 -0.47 -39.87 51.69
N LYS A 398 -1.25 -39.42 52.70
CA LYS A 398 -1.55 -37.99 52.97
C LYS A 398 -0.31 -37.07 52.89
N ASN A 399 0.88 -37.62 53.16
CA ASN A 399 2.14 -36.89 53.07
C ASN A 399 2.55 -36.57 51.62
N THR A 400 2.26 -37.45 50.66
CA THR A 400 2.55 -37.26 49.23
C THR A 400 1.66 -36.16 48.64
N SER A 401 0.38 -36.12 49.01
CA SER A 401 -0.55 -35.08 48.52
C SER A 401 -0.23 -33.69 49.08
N ALA A 402 0.17 -33.59 50.35
CA ALA A 402 0.62 -32.34 50.95
C ALA A 402 1.92 -31.81 50.32
N THR A 403 2.87 -32.70 50.03
CA THR A 403 4.15 -32.35 49.39
C THR A 403 3.93 -31.85 47.97
N LEU A 404 3.07 -32.54 47.20
CA LEU A 404 2.70 -32.14 45.84
C LEU A 404 2.03 -30.76 45.81
N LYS A 405 1.10 -30.52 46.74
CA LYS A 405 0.42 -29.23 46.89
C LYS A 405 1.39 -28.11 47.20
N ALA A 406 2.26 -28.30 48.20
CA ALA A 406 3.27 -27.31 48.57
C ALA A 406 4.22 -26.99 47.41
N TYR A 407 4.61 -28.01 46.63
CA TYR A 407 5.43 -27.81 45.43
C TYR A 407 4.72 -26.95 44.39
N VAL A 408 3.46 -27.23 44.06
CA VAL A 408 2.71 -26.46 43.06
C VAL A 408 2.42 -25.03 43.55
N GLU A 409 2.06 -24.85 44.83
CA GLU A 409 1.84 -23.54 45.43
C GLU A 409 3.10 -22.67 45.41
N GLN A 410 4.29 -23.28 45.46
CA GLN A 410 5.56 -22.58 45.32
C GLN A 410 5.90 -22.30 43.85
N GLN A 411 5.75 -23.28 42.96
CA GLN A 411 6.20 -23.17 41.56
C GLN A 411 5.29 -22.29 40.70
N LEU A 412 3.98 -22.30 40.94
CA LEU A 412 3.03 -21.58 40.09
C LEU A 412 3.21 -20.05 40.15
N PRO A 413 3.39 -19.40 41.33
CA PRO A 413 3.76 -17.99 41.39
C PRO A 413 5.13 -17.69 40.77
N MET A 414 6.11 -18.58 40.94
CA MET A 414 7.43 -18.42 40.33
C MET A 414 7.37 -18.45 38.79
N ALA A 415 6.58 -19.37 38.23
CA ALA A 415 6.34 -19.45 36.80
C ALA A 415 5.59 -18.20 36.29
N GLY A 416 4.60 -17.72 37.06
CA GLY A 416 3.91 -16.45 36.84
C GLY A 416 4.84 -15.24 36.79
N ALA A 417 5.78 -15.13 37.73
CA ALA A 417 6.75 -14.04 37.74
C ALA A 417 7.68 -14.09 36.51
N ARG A 418 8.16 -15.28 36.13
CA ARG A 418 9.04 -15.45 34.97
C ARG A 418 8.35 -15.14 33.65
N ILE A 419 7.09 -15.55 33.48
CA ILE A 419 6.35 -15.22 32.26
C ILE A 419 6.04 -13.73 32.16
N ASN A 420 5.74 -13.07 33.29
CA ASN A 420 5.49 -11.64 33.32
C ASN A 420 6.77 -10.84 32.99
N GLN A 421 7.93 -11.33 33.43
CA GLN A 421 9.21 -10.76 33.01
C GLN A 421 9.41 -10.92 31.49
N LEU A 422 9.24 -12.14 30.96
CA LEU A 422 9.36 -12.37 29.52
C LEU A 422 8.36 -11.52 28.73
N GLN A 423 7.12 -11.37 29.20
CA GLN A 423 6.12 -10.49 28.60
C GLN A 423 6.60 -9.04 28.56
N SER A 424 7.17 -8.53 29.66
CA SER A 424 7.74 -7.19 29.73
C SER A 424 8.89 -7.01 28.74
N ASP A 425 9.79 -7.99 28.65
CA ASP A 425 10.94 -7.94 27.74
C ASP A 425 10.46 -7.95 26.27
N VAL A 426 9.43 -8.75 25.95
CA VAL A 426 8.81 -8.77 24.62
C VAL A 426 8.07 -7.46 24.34
N LEU A 427 7.38 -6.87 25.31
CA LEU A 427 6.74 -5.54 25.16
C LEU A 427 7.78 -4.46 24.82
N GLN A 428 8.91 -4.45 25.52
CA GLN A 428 9.99 -3.52 25.23
C GLN A 428 10.62 -3.79 23.86
N MET A 429 10.73 -5.05 23.44
CA MET A 429 11.20 -5.39 22.10
C MET A 429 10.22 -4.94 21.01
N VAL A 430 8.89 -5.03 21.25
CA VAL A 430 7.88 -4.45 20.36
C VAL A 430 8.04 -2.93 20.29
N GLU A 431 8.35 -2.27 21.41
CA GLU A 431 8.63 -0.83 21.42
C GLU A 431 9.92 -0.48 20.67
N VAL A 432 11.00 -1.25 20.83
CA VAL A 432 12.25 -1.09 20.06
C VAL A 432 12.00 -1.32 18.57
N ALA A 433 11.23 -2.35 18.21
CA ALA A 433 10.82 -2.59 16.84
C ALA A 433 10.01 -1.38 16.34
N SER A 434 8.95 -1.01 17.03
CA SER A 434 8.10 0.13 16.69
C SER A 434 8.92 1.40 16.52
N ASN A 435 9.79 1.77 17.46
CA ASN A 435 10.67 2.93 17.37
C ASN A 435 11.69 2.82 16.24
N ARG A 436 12.19 1.63 15.92
CA ARG A 436 13.05 1.42 14.76
C ARG A 436 12.27 1.63 13.47
N TYR A 437 11.06 1.08 13.33
CA TYR A 437 10.27 1.25 12.12
C TYR A 437 9.65 2.65 12.02
N LEU A 438 9.35 3.30 13.15
CA LEU A 438 8.96 4.72 13.27
C LEU A 438 10.13 5.67 12.98
N GLY A 439 11.35 5.30 13.39
CA GLY A 439 12.58 6.07 13.17
C GLY A 439 13.27 5.79 11.83
N VAL A 440 12.95 4.66 11.18
CA VAL A 440 13.33 4.31 9.80
C VAL A 440 12.28 4.82 8.78
N GLN A 441 11.17 5.45 9.23
CA GLN A 441 10.16 6.09 8.37
C GLN A 441 10.56 7.48 7.81
N ALA A 442 11.86 7.72 7.66
CA ALA A 442 12.35 8.34 6.43
C ALA A 442 12.55 7.18 5.44
N ASP A 443 11.55 6.71 4.70
CA ASP A 443 10.72 7.53 3.86
C ASP A 443 9.47 6.72 3.46
N LEU A 444 8.25 7.17 3.81
CA LEU A 444 7.07 6.86 2.98
C LEU A 444 7.22 7.49 1.57
N TYR A 445 8.18 8.41 1.46
CA TYR A 445 8.46 9.21 0.30
C TYR A 445 9.92 9.68 0.34
N GLU A 446 10.68 9.56 -0.74
CA GLU A 446 12.04 10.10 -0.88
C GLU A 446 11.99 11.38 -1.72
N ILE A 447 12.72 12.42 -1.31
CA ILE A 447 12.86 13.65 -2.11
C ILE A 447 13.88 13.39 -3.24
N VAL A 448 13.36 13.14 -4.45
CA VAL A 448 14.16 12.80 -5.64
C VAL A 448 15.00 13.98 -6.12
N ALA A 449 14.49 15.20 -5.95
CA ALA A 449 15.22 16.42 -6.26
C ALA A 449 14.89 17.49 -5.22
N SER A 450 15.94 18.11 -4.65
CA SER A 450 15.79 19.25 -3.73
C SER A 450 14.97 20.36 -4.39
N PRO A 451 14.18 21.12 -3.61
CA PRO A 451 13.30 22.14 -4.15
C PRO A 451 14.03 23.13 -5.06
N GLN A 452 13.48 23.36 -6.25
CA GLN A 452 14.07 24.26 -7.24
C GLN A 452 13.11 25.41 -7.52
N ILE A 453 13.67 26.62 -7.68
CA ILE A 453 12.90 27.76 -8.16
C ILE A 453 12.72 27.62 -9.67
N LEU A 454 11.47 27.50 -10.10
CA LEU A 454 11.07 27.73 -11.46
C LEU A 454 10.55 29.15 -11.55
N ARG A 455 11.32 30.03 -12.18
CA ARG A 455 10.73 31.20 -12.83
C ARG A 455 10.25 30.70 -14.17
N SER A 456 9.01 30.97 -14.54
CA SER A 456 8.50 30.75 -15.89
C SER A 456 9.23 31.68 -16.86
N GLY A 457 10.52 31.39 -17.10
CA GLY A 457 11.37 32.19 -17.96
C GLY A 457 10.72 32.22 -19.33
N GLY A 458 10.30 33.41 -19.77
CA GLY A 458 9.88 33.62 -21.14
C GLY A 458 10.98 33.08 -22.05
N VAL A 459 10.75 31.91 -22.63
CA VAL A 459 11.71 31.26 -23.52
C VAL A 459 11.84 32.20 -24.70
N ILE A 460 13.02 32.81 -24.88
CA ILE A 460 13.36 33.46 -26.13
C ILE A 460 13.13 32.39 -27.19
N SER A 461 12.12 32.60 -28.05
CA SER A 461 11.78 31.64 -29.09
C SER A 461 13.08 31.18 -29.75
N PRO A 462 13.38 29.87 -29.83
CA PRO A 462 14.59 29.38 -30.48
C PRO A 462 14.66 29.80 -31.96
N ARG A 463 13.54 30.31 -32.49
CA ARG A 463 13.39 30.84 -33.84
C ARG A 463 13.35 32.38 -33.87
N LEU A 464 13.75 33.10 -32.82
CA LEU A 464 13.77 34.57 -32.80
C LEU A 464 14.57 35.14 -33.99
N GLY A 465 15.74 34.58 -34.28
CA GLY A 465 16.51 34.95 -35.47
C GLY A 465 15.74 34.76 -36.77
N LEU A 466 14.97 33.68 -36.89
CA LEU A 466 14.12 33.39 -38.05
C LEU A 466 12.93 34.37 -38.13
N GLN A 467 12.29 34.69 -37.00
CA GLN A 467 11.16 35.61 -36.93
C GLN A 467 11.59 37.04 -37.27
N LEU A 468 12.75 37.49 -36.79
CA LEU A 468 13.33 38.79 -37.15
C LEU A 468 13.73 38.84 -38.62
N ALA A 469 14.32 37.76 -39.16
CA ALA A 469 14.62 37.66 -40.58
C ALA A 469 13.34 37.70 -41.44
N LEU A 470 12.29 36.99 -41.04
CA LEU A 470 11.01 37.00 -41.73
C LEU A 470 10.34 38.38 -41.66
N ALA A 471 10.41 39.05 -40.50
CA ALA A 471 9.91 40.42 -40.31
C ALA A 471 10.65 41.42 -41.19
N ALA A 472 11.96 41.27 -41.36
CA ALA A 472 12.76 42.09 -42.26
C ALA A 472 12.37 41.87 -43.73
N ILE A 473 12.18 40.62 -44.15
CA ILE A 473 11.77 40.29 -45.52
C ILE A 473 10.37 40.83 -45.82
N LEU A 474 9.40 40.60 -44.92
CA LEU A 474 8.04 41.10 -45.05
C LEU A 474 8.00 42.63 -45.03
N GLY A 475 8.74 43.27 -44.13
CA GLY A 475 8.83 44.73 -44.05
C GLY A 475 9.44 45.35 -45.31
N LEU A 476 10.43 44.69 -45.90
CA LEU A 476 11.04 45.11 -47.17
C LEU A 476 10.03 44.99 -48.32
N MET A 477 9.30 43.87 -48.42
CA MET A 477 8.25 43.67 -49.43
C MET A 477 7.12 44.70 -49.29
N LEU A 478 6.65 44.92 -48.06
CA LEU A 478 5.61 45.91 -47.76
C LEU A 478 6.08 47.33 -48.08
N GLY A 479 7.33 47.66 -47.73
CA GLY A 479 7.95 48.95 -48.03
C GLY A 479 8.04 49.23 -49.53
N ILE A 480 8.43 48.23 -50.32
CA ILE A 480 8.45 48.32 -51.79
C ILE A 480 7.03 48.55 -52.33
N MET A 481 6.04 47.79 -51.85
CA MET A 481 4.65 47.92 -52.28
C MET A 481 4.09 49.31 -51.98
N ILE A 482 4.30 49.83 -50.77
CA ILE A 482 3.86 51.18 -50.37
C ILE A 482 4.58 52.24 -51.23
N ALA A 483 5.88 52.07 -51.50
CA ALA A 483 6.63 53.00 -52.32
C ALA A 483 6.10 53.07 -53.76
N LEU A 484 5.73 51.91 -54.33
CA LEU A 484 5.14 51.81 -55.67
C LEU A 484 3.73 52.41 -55.72
N ILE A 485 2.86 52.12 -54.75
CA ILE A 485 1.51 52.69 -54.65
C ILE A 485 1.60 54.22 -54.51
N ARG A 486 2.46 54.72 -53.63
CA ARG A 486 2.68 56.16 -53.46
C ARG A 486 3.20 56.81 -54.74
N SER A 487 4.11 56.15 -55.45
CA SER A 487 4.63 56.64 -56.74
C SER A 487 3.54 56.67 -57.82
N ALA A 488 2.59 55.72 -57.81
CA ALA A 488 1.47 55.70 -58.74
C ALA A 488 0.44 56.79 -58.43
N LEU A 489 0.14 57.03 -57.15
CA LEU A 489 -0.80 58.07 -56.70
C LEU A 489 -0.25 59.49 -56.92
N LEU A 490 1.02 59.73 -56.63
CA LEU A 490 1.66 61.03 -56.89
C LEU A 490 1.67 61.39 -58.38
N LYS A 491 1.65 60.38 -59.27
CA LYS A 491 1.59 60.58 -60.73
C LYS A 491 0.19 61.00 -61.21
N GLN A 492 -0.87 60.61 -60.50
CA GLN A 492 -2.25 61.01 -60.83
C GLN A 492 -2.60 62.44 -60.36
N GLY A 493 -1.86 63.00 -59.39
CA GLY A 493 -2.06 64.37 -58.90
C GLY A 493 -1.36 65.47 -59.72
N THR A 494 -0.63 65.12 -60.77
CA THR A 494 0.12 66.04 -61.65
C THR A 494 -0.31 65.94 -63.12
N GLN A 495 -1.58 65.66 -63.37
CA GLN A 495 -2.20 65.84 -64.69
C GLN A 495 -3.23 66.97 -64.66
#